data_AF-A0AAV3Y6V7-F1
#
_entry.id   AF-A0AAV3Y6V7-F1
#
_cell.length_a   1.000
_cell.length_b   1.000
_cell.length_c   1.000
_cell.angle_alpha   90.00
_cell.angle_beta   90.00
_cell.angle_gamma   90.00
#
_symmetry.space_group_name_H-M   'P 1'
#
loop_
_entity.id
_entity.type
_entity.pdbx_description
1 polymer ?
#
loop_
_entity_poly.entity_id
_entity_poly.type
_entity_poly.pdbx_seq_one_letter_code
_entity_poly.pdbx_strand_id
1 'polypeptide(L)'
;MLEDSEDPAVRSLQSQLRTGSKWKIDKAVNQAQDGLKMKELLVSLRLEGRKGLGSGGVKCVSEQKIKRKKGMIIDEVRLEEDSKQMQFSNPNKNIGQAGKRIKRISYLD
;
A
#
# COMPACT_ATOMS: atom_id res chain seq x y z
N MET A 1 -17.88 -2.04 1.52
CA MET A 1 -18.18 -3.47 1.69
C MET A 1 -19.56 -3.63 2.27
N LEU A 2 -20.39 -4.42 1.60
CA LEU A 2 -21.70 -4.83 2.09
C LEU A 2 -21.55 -5.93 3.16
N GLU A 3 -20.41 -6.61 3.18
CA GLU A 3 -20.02 -7.63 4.16
C GLU A 3 -20.08 -7.12 5.61
N ASP A 4 -19.66 -5.87 5.83
CA ASP A 4 -19.70 -5.22 7.15
C ASP A 4 -21.09 -4.66 7.53
N SER A 5 -22.13 -4.87 6.71
CA SER A 5 -23.48 -4.39 7.02
C SER A 5 -24.05 -5.11 8.25
N GLU A 6 -24.82 -4.39 9.07
CA GLU A 6 -25.57 -4.97 10.20
C GLU A 6 -26.78 -5.78 9.70
N ASP A 7 -27.32 -5.43 8.53
CA ASP A 7 -28.42 -6.13 7.89
C ASP A 7 -27.93 -7.40 7.15
N PRO A 8 -28.39 -8.60 7.53
CA PRO A 8 -28.00 -9.86 6.89
C PRO A 8 -28.45 -9.96 5.43
N ALA A 9 -29.57 -9.34 5.04
CA ALA A 9 -30.03 -9.33 3.66
C ALA A 9 -29.11 -8.49 2.76
N VAL A 10 -28.51 -7.44 3.32
CA VAL A 10 -27.51 -6.62 2.61
C VAL A 10 -26.16 -7.33 2.56
N ARG A 11 -25.80 -8.07 3.62
CA ARG A 11 -24.55 -8.83 3.68
C ARG A 11 -24.46 -9.94 2.64
N SER A 12 -25.59 -10.56 2.29
CA SER A 12 -25.66 -11.65 1.30
C SER A 12 -25.59 -11.17 -0.16
N LEU A 13 -25.70 -9.86 -0.40
CA LEU A 13 -25.60 -9.30 -1.74
C LEU A 13 -24.14 -9.29 -2.22
N GLN A 14 -23.82 -10.22 -3.13
CA GLN A 14 -22.61 -10.14 -3.93
C GLN A 14 -22.80 -9.14 -5.07
N SER A 15 -22.49 -7.87 -4.81
CA SER A 15 -22.51 -6.86 -5.86
C SER A 15 -21.38 -7.10 -6.85
N GLN A 16 -21.70 -7.58 -8.04
CA GLN A 16 -20.73 -7.70 -9.14
C GLN A 16 -20.54 -6.33 -9.79
N LEU A 17 -19.37 -5.72 -9.57
CA LEU A 17 -18.98 -4.50 -10.24
C LEU A 17 -18.27 -4.84 -11.55
N ARG A 18 -18.77 -4.27 -12.66
CA ARG A 18 -18.10 -4.40 -13.96
C ARG A 18 -16.82 -3.58 -13.98
N THR A 19 -15.69 -4.24 -14.08
CA THR A 19 -14.39 -3.60 -14.32
C THR A 19 -13.72 -4.10 -15.59
N GLY A 20 -12.76 -3.31 -16.08
CA GLY A 20 -11.95 -3.71 -17.23
C GLY A 20 -11.04 -4.89 -16.88
N SER A 21 -10.64 -5.64 -17.91
CA SER A 21 -9.79 -6.85 -17.77
C SER A 21 -8.49 -6.63 -16.97
N LYS A 22 -7.93 -5.41 -17.04
CA LYS A 22 -6.68 -5.05 -16.35
C LYS A 22 -6.85 -4.77 -14.85
N TRP A 23 -8.08 -4.50 -14.39
CA TRP A 23 -8.32 -4.09 -13.00
C TRP A 23 -9.35 -4.99 -12.33
N LYS A 24 -8.91 -5.71 -11.30
CA LYS A 24 -9.76 -6.59 -10.49
C LYS A 24 -9.99 -5.92 -9.14
N ILE A 25 -11.23 -5.52 -8.86
CA ILE A 25 -11.60 -4.80 -7.62
C ILE A 25 -11.24 -5.61 -6.39
N ASP A 26 -11.67 -6.87 -6.34
CA ASP A 26 -11.46 -7.74 -5.18
C ASP A 26 -9.97 -7.83 -4.84
N LYS A 27 -9.11 -7.92 -5.86
CA LYS A 27 -7.67 -7.95 -5.67
C LYS A 27 -7.15 -6.63 -5.08
N ALA A 28 -7.53 -5.49 -5.65
CA ALA A 28 -7.07 -4.18 -5.18
C ALA A 28 -7.51 -3.90 -3.74
N VAL A 29 -8.74 -4.28 -3.43
CA VAL A 29 -9.33 -4.08 -2.11
C VAL A 29 -8.69 -5.01 -1.06
N ASN A 30 -8.47 -6.29 -1.40
CA ASN A 30 -7.77 -7.22 -0.52
C ASN A 30 -6.32 -6.79 -0.27
N GLN A 31 -5.61 -6.34 -1.31
CA GLN A 31 -4.26 -5.79 -1.19
C GLN A 31 -4.21 -4.57 -0.26
N ALA A 32 -5.17 -3.64 -0.39
CA ALA A 32 -5.27 -2.50 0.50
C ALA A 32 -5.57 -2.90 1.95
N GLN A 33 -6.47 -3.87 2.17
CA GLN A 33 -6.74 -4.38 3.52
C GLN A 33 -5.51 -5.01 4.15
N ASP A 34 -4.78 -5.84 3.40
CA ASP A 34 -3.57 -6.49 3.91
C ASP A 34 -2.45 -5.49 4.16
N GLY A 35 -2.28 -4.50 3.28
CA GLY A 35 -1.36 -3.39 3.49
C GLY A 35 -1.67 -2.60 4.77
N LEU A 36 -2.95 -2.33 5.03
CA LEU A 36 -3.39 -1.67 6.25
C LEU A 36 -3.16 -2.51 7.51
N LYS A 37 -3.45 -3.82 7.47
CA LYS A 37 -3.13 -4.74 8.58
C LYS A 37 -1.63 -4.79 8.87
N MET A 38 -0.80 -4.83 7.83
CA MET A 38 0.66 -4.81 7.99
C MET A 38 1.16 -3.50 8.59
N LYS A 39 0.62 -2.35 8.15
CA LYS A 39 0.92 -1.04 8.77
C LYS A 39 0.54 -1.02 10.25
N GLU A 40 -0.62 -1.59 10.60
CA GLU A 40 -1.08 -1.71 11.98
C GLU A 40 -0.11 -2.55 12.83
N LEU A 41 0.30 -3.73 12.35
CA LEU A 41 1.26 -4.58 13.04
C LEU A 41 2.62 -3.90 13.24
N LEU A 42 3.16 -3.28 12.17
CA LEU A 42 4.44 -2.56 12.22
C LEU A 42 4.41 -1.40 13.22
N VAL A 43 3.27 -0.72 13.30
CA VAL A 43 3.07 0.36 14.27
C VAL A 43 3.02 -0.18 15.68
N SER A 44 2.23 -1.23 15.94
CA SER A 44 2.13 -1.83 17.27
C SER A 44 3.51 -2.29 17.78
N LEU A 45 4.30 -2.94 16.91
CA LEU A 45 5.69 -3.33 17.21
C LEU A 45 6.60 -2.13 17.47
N ARG A 46 6.40 -1.01 16.76
CA ARG A 46 7.24 0.19 16.89
C ARG A 46 6.87 1.04 18.11
N LEU A 47 5.61 1.03 18.53
CA LEU A 47 5.11 1.76 19.71
C LEU A 47 5.50 1.08 21.03
N GLU A 48 5.63 -0.25 21.07
CA GLU A 48 6.16 -0.97 22.23
C GLU A 48 7.55 -0.46 22.66
N GLY A 49 8.37 -0.03 21.70
CA GLY A 49 9.72 0.50 21.96
C GLY A 49 9.82 2.03 22.15
N ARG A 50 8.75 2.80 21.94
CA ARG A 50 8.78 4.28 21.98
C ARG A 50 7.57 4.86 22.72
N LYS A 51 7.54 4.68 24.04
CA LYS A 51 6.69 5.47 24.98
C LYS A 51 7.27 6.87 25.23
N GLY A 52 7.64 7.60 24.17
CA GLY A 52 8.06 8.99 24.27
C GLY A 52 6.86 9.94 24.10
N LEU A 53 6.82 11.03 24.87
CA LEU A 53 5.87 12.14 24.74
C LEU A 53 5.86 12.66 23.29
N GLY A 54 4.91 12.20 22.48
CA GLY A 54 4.80 12.60 21.07
C GLY A 54 4.29 11.53 20.10
N SER A 55 4.00 10.31 20.53
CA SER A 55 3.31 9.33 19.67
C SER A 55 1.85 9.77 19.44
N GLY A 56 1.61 10.51 18.35
CA GLY A 56 0.27 10.70 17.83
C GLY A 56 -0.39 9.33 17.63
N GLY A 57 -1.59 9.15 18.19
CA GLY A 57 -2.31 7.88 18.14
C GLY A 57 -2.46 7.40 16.70
N VAL A 58 -1.93 6.22 16.41
CA VAL A 58 -2.09 5.63 15.09
C VAL A 58 -3.50 5.09 14.96
N LYS A 59 -4.11 5.37 13.82
CA LYS A 59 -5.46 4.87 13.50
C LYS A 59 -5.32 3.42 13.03
N CYS A 60 -5.60 2.48 13.93
CA CYS A 60 -5.71 1.06 13.62
C CYS A 60 -6.97 0.82 12.79
N VAL A 61 -6.91 -0.01 11.74
CA VAL A 61 -8.11 -0.28 10.93
C VAL A 61 -9.07 -1.16 11.70
N SER A 62 -8.56 -2.12 12.49
CA SER A 62 -9.36 -3.04 13.30
C SER A 62 -10.36 -2.33 14.23
N GLU A 63 -9.93 -1.24 14.87
CA GLU A 63 -10.68 -0.50 15.90
C GLU A 63 -11.67 0.53 15.33
N GLN A 64 -11.66 0.79 14.02
CA GLN A 64 -12.45 1.87 13.43
C GLN A 64 -13.90 1.46 13.14
N LYS A 65 -14.80 2.45 13.17
CA LYS A 65 -16.18 2.28 12.71
C LYS A 65 -16.21 1.98 11.21
N ILE A 66 -17.23 1.25 10.75
CA ILE A 66 -17.41 0.80 9.35
C ILE A 66 -17.21 1.94 8.34
N LYS A 67 -17.80 3.13 8.57
CA LYS A 67 -17.64 4.30 7.68
C LYS A 67 -16.17 4.73 7.54
N ARG A 68 -15.42 4.73 8.65
CA ARG A 68 -14.00 5.10 8.67
C ARG A 68 -13.11 4.02 8.05
N LYS A 69 -13.37 2.75 8.35
CA LYS A 69 -12.71 1.60 7.70
C LYS A 69 -12.78 1.69 6.18
N LYS A 70 -13.98 1.94 5.64
CA LYS A 70 -14.20 2.11 4.20
C LYS A 70 -13.37 3.27 3.63
N GLY A 71 -13.34 4.42 4.32
CA GLY A 71 -12.51 5.56 3.91
C GLY A 71 -11.02 5.21 3.85
N MET A 72 -10.50 4.55 4.88
CA MET A 72 -9.08 4.15 4.93
C MET A 72 -8.70 3.18 3.80
N ILE A 73 -9.57 2.21 3.49
CA ILE A 73 -9.35 1.28 2.38
C ILE A 73 -9.34 2.04 1.04
N ILE A 74 -10.27 2.97 0.83
CA ILE A 74 -10.32 3.79 -0.39
C ILE A 74 -9.06 4.63 -0.56
N ASP A 75 -8.61 5.28 0.52
CA ASP A 75 -7.40 6.12 0.51
C ASP A 75 -6.15 5.28 0.22
N GLU A 76 -6.06 4.07 0.78
CA GLU A 76 -4.95 3.14 0.50
C GLU A 76 -4.94 2.70 -0.97
N VAL A 77 -6.10 2.31 -1.52
CA VAL A 77 -6.22 1.93 -2.94
C VAL A 77 -5.80 3.07 -3.86
N ARG A 78 -6.22 4.31 -3.55
CA ARG A 78 -5.81 5.50 -4.31
C ARG A 78 -4.30 5.71 -4.26
N LEU A 79 -3.71 5.62 -3.08
CA LEU A 79 -2.28 5.81 -2.89
C LEU A 79 -1.46 4.75 -3.64
N GLU A 80 -1.92 3.50 -3.67
CA GLU A 80 -1.26 2.43 -4.42
C GLU A 80 -1.34 2.65 -5.94
N GLU A 81 -2.49 3.10 -6.44
CA GLU A 81 -2.68 3.42 -7.86
C GLU A 81 -1.84 4.62 -8.28
N ASP A 82 -1.84 5.70 -7.51
CA ASP A 82 -1.01 6.88 -7.75
C ASP A 82 0.48 6.52 -7.77
N SER A 83 0.91 5.64 -6.85
CA SER A 83 2.29 5.13 -6.81
C SER A 83 2.64 4.33 -8.07
N LYS A 84 1.73 3.49 -8.57
CA LYS A 84 1.93 2.75 -9.82
C LYS A 84 2.03 3.71 -11.00
N GLN A 85 1.14 4.68 -11.11
CA GLN A 85 1.17 5.68 -12.17
C GLN A 85 2.49 6.47 -12.19
N MET A 86 3.00 6.85 -11.03
CA MET A 86 4.30 7.53 -10.89
C MET A 86 5.48 6.65 -11.31
N GLN A 87 5.40 5.33 -11.14
CA GLN A 87 6.43 4.40 -11.63
C GLN A 87 6.40 4.26 -13.15
N PHE A 88 5.20 4.18 -13.76
CA PHE A 88 5.06 4.11 -15.22
C PHE A 88 5.46 5.43 -15.91
N SER A 89 5.30 6.56 -15.23
CA SER A 89 5.69 7.88 -15.73
C SER A 89 7.20 8.15 -15.66
N ASN A 90 8.01 7.27 -15.07
CA ASN A 90 9.45 7.45 -14.90
C ASN A 90 10.26 6.59 -15.91
N PRO A 91 10.60 7.11 -17.11
CA PRO A 91 11.33 6.35 -18.13
C PRO A 91 12.82 6.11 -17.81
N ASN A 92 13.38 6.64 -16.71
CA ASN A 92 14.82 6.61 -16.42
C ASN A 92 15.23 5.55 -15.36
N LYS A 93 15.10 4.26 -15.69
CA LYS A 93 15.76 3.16 -14.92
C LYS A 93 16.66 2.27 -15.78
N ASN A 94 17.18 2.78 -16.90
CA ASN A 94 18.27 2.16 -17.64
C ASN A 94 19.43 3.16 -17.82
N ILE A 95 20.11 3.51 -16.72
CA ILE A 95 21.41 4.18 -16.81
C ILE A 95 22.43 3.33 -16.06
N GLY A 96 23.14 2.49 -16.82
CA GLY A 96 24.58 2.31 -16.69
C GLY A 96 25.11 1.47 -15.53
N GLN A 97 24.93 0.14 -15.58
CA GLN A 97 26.03 -0.76 -15.19
C GLN A 97 26.90 -1.05 -16.42
N ALA A 98 27.49 -0.01 -17.01
CA ALA A 98 28.57 -0.17 -17.97
C ALA A 98 29.88 -0.16 -17.18
N GLY A 99 30.59 -1.28 -17.21
CA GLY A 99 31.74 -1.57 -16.37
C GLY A 99 32.79 -0.45 -16.37
N LYS A 100 33.21 -0.06 -15.16
CA LYS A 100 34.45 0.66 -14.94
C LYS A 100 35.61 -0.29 -15.27
N ARG A 101 36.01 -0.37 -16.55
CA ARG A 101 37.33 -0.91 -16.94
C ARG A 101 38.38 0.07 -16.42
N ILE A 102 39.00 -0.28 -15.30
CA ILE A 102 40.20 0.38 -14.79
C ILE A 102 41.29 0.21 -15.87
N LYS A 103 41.62 1.28 -16.60
CA LYS A 103 42.85 1.33 -17.39
C LYS A 103 43.99 1.59 -16.42
N ARG A 104 44.80 0.57 -16.15
CA ARG A 104 46.13 0.76 -15.54
C ARG A 104 46.93 1.69 -16.45
N ILE A 105 47.31 2.85 -15.93
CA ILE A 105 48.34 3.67 -16.54
C ILE A 105 49.62 3.36 -15.77
N SER A 106 50.51 2.61 -16.41
CA SER A 106 51.91 2.49 -16.03
C SER A 106 52.64 3.73 -16.54
N TYR A 107 53.27 4.49 -15.64
CA TYR A 107 54.38 5.36 -16.02
C TYR A 107 55.67 4.71 -15.53
N LEU A 108 56.47 4.28 -16.50
CA LEU A 108 57.92 4.18 -16.36
C LEU A 108 58.46 5.61 -16.23
N ASP A 109 59.20 5.87 -15.16
CA ASP A 109 60.60 6.32 -15.19
C ASP A 109 61.24 6.03 -13.82
#